data_AF-A0A3D4NV91-F1
#
_entry.id   AF-A0A3D4NV91-F1
#
_cell.length_a   1.000
_cell.length_b   1.000
_cell.length_c   1.000
_cell.angle_alpha   90.00
_cell.angle_beta   90.00
_cell.angle_gamma   90.00
#
_symmetry.space_group_name_H-M   'P 1'
#
loop_
_entity.id
_entity.type
_entity.pdbx_description
1 polymer ?
#
loop_
_entity_poly.entity_id
_entity_poly.type
_entity_poly.pdbx_seq_one_letter_code
_entity_poly.pdbx_strand_id
1 'polypeptide(L)'
;YAIANQAADKQQAKIAADQVVDNATKIANSIAPLYGQPAADQLLKLLAGHWGAVKHYSDATVAKDTKGKQAAVTDLTSNAKAIAAFLAKANPNLPENTLVAMLSAHGAHHVAQVDEFAAHDYAAEAKTWAMMRPHVLALADALTAALVKQFPDKF
;
A
#
# COMPACT_ATOMS: atom_id res chain seq x y z
N TYR A 1 -6.36 1.56 11.13
CA TYR A 1 -5.25 2.01 12.00
C TYR A 1 -5.34 3.50 12.32
N ALA A 2 -5.33 4.39 11.31
CA ALA A 2 -5.28 5.84 11.51
C ALA A 2 -6.31 6.39 12.52
N ILE A 3 -7.58 6.01 12.38
CA ILE A 3 -8.65 6.39 13.32
C ILE A 3 -8.33 5.99 14.77
N ALA A 4 -7.97 4.71 14.99
CA ALA A 4 -7.62 4.20 16.32
C ALA A 4 -6.36 4.89 16.89
N ASN A 5 -5.37 5.14 16.03
CA ASN A 5 -4.14 5.84 16.40
C ASN A 5 -4.41 7.27 16.87
N GLN A 6 -5.24 8.01 16.14
CA GLN A 6 -5.65 9.37 16.49
C GLN A 6 -6.51 9.43 17.76
N ALA A 7 -7.30 8.38 18.02
CA ALA A 7 -8.06 8.23 19.26
C ALA A 7 -7.22 7.76 20.46
N ALA A 8 -5.92 7.49 20.27
CA ALA A 8 -5.04 6.84 21.25
C ALA A 8 -5.56 5.47 21.75
N ASP A 9 -6.42 4.80 20.98
CA ASP A 9 -6.89 3.45 21.26
C ASP A 9 -5.83 2.43 20.83
N LYS A 10 -4.95 2.09 21.76
CA LYS A 10 -3.84 1.15 21.53
C LYS A 10 -4.32 -0.26 21.16
N GLN A 11 -5.44 -0.71 21.71
CA GLN A 11 -5.95 -2.06 21.47
C GLN A 11 -6.49 -2.14 20.03
N GLN A 12 -7.33 -1.19 19.63
CA GLN A 12 -7.86 -1.14 18.27
C GLN A 12 -6.76 -0.88 17.25
N ALA A 13 -5.77 -0.02 17.56
CA ALA A 13 -4.63 0.23 16.69
C ALA A 13 -3.81 -1.03 16.46
N LYS A 14 -3.57 -1.85 17.50
CA LYS A 14 -2.88 -3.13 17.37
C LYS A 14 -3.66 -4.10 16.48
N ILE A 15 -4.96 -4.28 16.72
CA ILE A 15 -5.81 -5.17 15.91
C ILE A 15 -5.78 -4.76 14.44
N ALA A 16 -5.92 -3.46 14.16
CA ALA A 16 -5.87 -2.96 12.79
C ALA A 16 -4.49 -3.17 12.14
N ALA A 17 -3.39 -3.02 12.89
CA ALA A 17 -2.04 -3.29 12.38
C ALA A 17 -1.84 -4.77 12.06
N ASP A 18 -2.30 -5.68 12.93
CA ASP A 18 -2.23 -7.12 12.71
C ASP A 18 -3.01 -7.52 11.43
N GLN A 19 -4.19 -6.93 11.20
CA GLN A 19 -4.97 -7.15 9.98
C GLN A 19 -4.26 -6.67 8.70
N VAL A 20 -3.55 -5.53 8.76
CA VAL A 20 -2.76 -5.06 7.61
C VAL A 20 -1.61 -6.03 7.29
N VAL A 21 -0.93 -6.55 8.32
CA VAL A 21 0.15 -7.52 8.15
C VAL A 21 -0.37 -8.86 7.58
N ASP A 22 -1.49 -9.36 8.10
CA ASP A 22 -2.13 -10.58 7.58
C ASP A 22 -2.54 -10.42 6.10
N ASN A 23 -3.15 -9.28 5.75
CA ASN A 23 -3.48 -8.97 4.36
C ASN A 23 -2.25 -8.88 3.46
N ALA A 24 -1.19 -8.19 3.89
CA ALA A 24 0.06 -8.11 3.13
C ALA A 24 0.71 -9.50 2.92
N THR A 25 0.66 -10.35 3.95
CA THR A 25 1.14 -11.74 3.89
C THR A 25 0.35 -12.55 2.87
N LYS A 26 -0.98 -12.43 2.86
CA LYS A 26 -1.84 -13.12 1.88
C LYS A 26 -1.57 -12.67 0.45
N ILE A 27 -1.45 -11.36 0.22
CA ILE A 27 -1.12 -10.80 -1.11
C ILE A 27 0.24 -11.33 -1.56
N ALA A 28 1.26 -11.26 -0.71
CA ALA A 28 2.59 -11.73 -1.04
C ALA A 28 2.63 -13.24 -1.37
N ASN A 29 1.97 -14.07 -0.56
CA ASN A 29 1.96 -15.51 -0.80
C ASN A 29 1.11 -15.92 -2.01
N SER A 30 0.18 -15.08 -2.48
CA SER A 30 -0.62 -15.37 -3.67
C SER A 30 0.22 -15.56 -4.94
N ILE A 31 1.42 -14.96 -5.00
CA ILE A 31 2.32 -15.07 -6.16
C ILE A 31 3.29 -16.26 -6.06
N ALA A 32 3.38 -16.93 -4.91
CA ALA A 32 4.32 -18.03 -4.69
C ALA A 32 4.13 -19.20 -5.68
N PRO A 33 2.91 -19.62 -6.06
CA PRO A 33 2.72 -20.68 -7.05
C PRO A 33 3.22 -20.34 -8.47
N LEU A 34 3.42 -19.06 -8.77
CA LEU A 34 3.81 -18.58 -10.10
C LEU A 34 5.29 -18.18 -10.17
N TYR A 35 5.82 -17.52 -9.13
CA TYR A 35 7.19 -17.01 -9.10
C TYR A 35 8.08 -17.64 -8.01
N GLY A 36 7.55 -18.57 -7.22
CA GLY A 36 8.26 -19.24 -6.13
C GLY A 36 8.28 -18.45 -4.82
N GLN A 37 8.59 -19.16 -3.72
CA GLN A 37 8.61 -18.58 -2.37
C GLN A 37 9.59 -17.39 -2.22
N PRO A 38 10.80 -17.39 -2.80
CA PRO A 38 11.69 -16.24 -2.67
C PRO A 38 11.10 -14.93 -3.24
N ALA A 39 10.29 -15.03 -4.29
CA ALA A 39 9.61 -13.87 -4.86
C ALA A 39 8.48 -13.38 -3.93
N ALA A 40 7.71 -14.31 -3.35
CA ALA A 40 6.69 -13.98 -2.35
C ALA A 40 7.30 -13.30 -1.12
N ASP A 41 8.40 -13.82 -0.58
CA ASP A 41 9.10 -13.25 0.58
C ASP A 41 9.62 -11.83 0.28
N GLN A 42 10.16 -11.62 -0.92
CA GLN A 42 10.60 -10.30 -1.36
C GLN A 42 9.42 -9.33 -1.52
N LEU A 43 8.29 -9.78 -2.07
CA LEU A 43 7.08 -8.96 -2.15
C LEU A 43 6.56 -8.61 -0.75
N LEU A 44 6.54 -9.56 0.18
CA LEU A 44 6.15 -9.31 1.57
C LEU A 44 7.01 -8.25 2.22
N LYS A 45 8.34 -8.31 2.04
CA LYS A 45 9.26 -7.28 2.53
C LYS A 45 8.94 -5.89 1.99
N LEU A 46 8.61 -5.80 0.70
CA LEU A 46 8.24 -4.54 0.06
C LEU A 46 6.89 -4.01 0.57
N LEU A 47 5.88 -4.88 0.74
CA LEU A 47 4.58 -4.51 1.31
C LEU A 47 4.69 -4.11 2.79
N ALA A 48 5.56 -4.76 3.55
CA ALA A 48 5.88 -4.36 4.92
C ALA A 48 6.51 -2.96 4.96
N GLY A 49 7.39 -2.63 3.99
CA GLY A 49 7.92 -1.28 3.82
C GLY A 49 6.84 -0.24 3.50
N HIS A 50 5.89 -0.58 2.61
CA HIS A 50 4.74 0.27 2.29
C HIS A 50 3.92 0.58 3.55
N TRP A 51 3.51 -0.48 4.27
CA TRP A 51 2.78 -0.36 5.52
C TRP A 51 3.55 0.45 6.56
N GLY A 52 4.85 0.19 6.73
CA GLY A 52 5.71 0.92 7.66
C GLY A 52 5.70 2.42 7.40
N ALA A 53 5.75 2.83 6.14
CA ALA A 53 5.71 4.24 5.76
C ALA A 53 4.33 4.88 6.00
N VAL A 54 3.21 4.19 5.67
CA VAL A 54 1.85 4.67 6.00
C VAL A 54 1.66 4.80 7.52
N LYS A 55 2.10 3.79 8.28
CA LYS A 55 2.04 3.80 9.74
C LYS A 55 2.85 4.96 10.31
N HIS A 56 4.09 5.16 9.84
CA HIS A 56 4.93 6.28 10.25
C HIS A 56 4.26 7.63 9.96
N TYR A 57 3.64 7.80 8.79
CA TYR A 57 2.91 9.03 8.48
C TYR A 57 1.75 9.27 9.46
N SER A 58 0.99 8.23 9.80
CA SER A 58 -0.08 8.31 10.79
C SER A 58 0.44 8.67 12.19
N ASP A 59 1.52 8.03 12.65
CA ASP A 59 2.13 8.29 13.96
C ASP A 59 2.69 9.71 14.03
N ALA A 60 3.40 10.15 12.97
CA ALA A 60 3.94 11.50 12.88
C ALA A 60 2.84 12.58 12.85
N THR A 61 1.68 12.27 12.25
CA THR A 61 0.52 13.16 12.26
C THR A 61 -0.03 13.36 13.68
N VAL A 62 -0.18 12.28 14.46
CA VAL A 62 -0.58 12.37 15.87
C VAL A 62 0.46 13.14 16.70
N ALA A 63 1.75 12.91 16.43
CA ALA A 63 2.85 13.59 17.11
C ALA A 63 3.06 15.06 16.68
N LYS A 64 2.33 15.54 15.67
CA LYS A 64 2.54 16.84 15.01
C LYS A 64 3.99 17.01 14.49
N ASP A 65 4.61 15.91 14.08
CA ASP A 65 5.97 15.87 13.56
C ASP A 65 5.99 16.05 12.04
N THR A 66 6.14 17.29 11.59
CA THR A 66 6.25 17.63 10.16
C THR A 66 7.43 16.95 9.48
N LYS A 67 8.57 16.77 10.18
CA LYS A 67 9.74 16.11 9.59
C LYS A 67 9.49 14.61 9.43
N GLY A 68 8.86 13.98 10.41
CA GLY A 68 8.40 12.59 10.34
C GLY A 68 7.42 12.37 9.19
N LYS A 69 6.44 13.26 9.01
CA LYS A 69 5.52 13.21 7.85
C LYS A 69 6.28 13.26 6.52
N GLN A 70 7.25 14.16 6.38
CA GLN A 70 8.05 14.28 5.15
C GLN A 70 8.94 13.05 4.90
N ALA A 71 9.52 12.48 5.96
CA ALA A 71 10.30 11.25 5.86
C ALA A 71 9.41 10.09 5.40
N ALA A 72 8.23 9.92 6.00
CA ALA A 72 7.28 8.87 5.61
C ALA A 72 6.81 8.98 4.15
N VAL A 73 6.57 10.20 3.64
CA VAL A 73 6.25 10.42 2.20
C VAL A 73 7.42 10.05 1.30
N THR A 74 8.65 10.35 1.72
CA THR A 74 9.86 9.98 0.99
C THR A 74 10.01 8.45 0.93
N ASP A 75 9.79 7.78 2.06
CA ASP A 75 9.79 6.32 2.15
C ASP A 75 8.70 5.69 1.28
N LEU A 76 7.47 6.23 1.29
CA LEU A 76 6.38 5.79 0.41
C LEU A 76 6.75 5.91 -1.06
N THR A 77 7.34 7.04 -1.45
CA THR A 77 7.73 7.29 -2.86
C THR A 77 8.85 6.34 -3.30
N SER A 78 9.84 6.11 -2.44
CA SER A 78 10.93 5.15 -2.70
C SER A 78 10.39 3.71 -2.78
N ASN A 79 9.51 3.35 -1.86
CA ASN A 79 8.87 2.05 -1.80
C ASN A 79 7.99 1.77 -3.04
N ALA A 80 7.23 2.76 -3.51
CA ALA A 80 6.45 2.64 -4.75
C ALA A 80 7.33 2.27 -5.95
N LYS A 81 8.51 2.91 -6.08
CA LYS A 81 9.50 2.56 -7.11
C LYS A 81 10.06 1.14 -6.93
N ALA A 82 10.36 0.75 -5.69
CA ALA A 82 10.89 -0.58 -5.40
C ALA A 82 9.88 -1.71 -5.71
N ILE A 83 8.61 -1.52 -5.36
CA ILE A 83 7.52 -2.45 -5.73
C ILE A 83 7.35 -2.49 -7.25
N ALA A 84 7.30 -1.33 -7.90
CA ALA A 84 7.14 -1.23 -9.34
C ALA A 84 8.25 -1.97 -10.09
N ALA A 85 9.51 -1.71 -9.74
CA ALA A 85 10.67 -2.37 -10.35
C ALA A 85 10.66 -3.88 -10.13
N PHE A 86 10.31 -4.34 -8.91
CA PHE A 86 10.20 -5.76 -8.60
C PHE A 86 9.15 -6.46 -9.48
N LEU A 87 7.94 -5.90 -9.55
CA LEU A 87 6.84 -6.49 -10.31
C LEU A 87 7.07 -6.42 -11.82
N ALA A 88 7.60 -5.29 -12.33
CA ALA A 88 7.93 -5.14 -13.75
C ALA A 88 9.04 -6.10 -14.20
N LYS A 89 10.02 -6.36 -13.32
CA LYS A 89 11.06 -7.37 -13.57
C LYS A 89 10.49 -8.78 -13.63
N ALA A 90 9.52 -9.11 -12.77
CA ALA A 90 8.88 -10.42 -12.73
C ALA A 90 7.92 -10.65 -13.93
N ASN A 91 7.23 -9.60 -14.36
CA ASN A 91 6.22 -9.66 -15.40
C ASN A 91 6.39 -8.53 -16.44
N PRO A 92 6.81 -8.84 -17.68
CA PRO A 92 7.02 -7.83 -18.72
C PRO A 92 5.72 -7.15 -19.19
N ASN A 93 4.55 -7.66 -18.81
CA ASN A 93 3.25 -7.04 -19.10
C ASN A 93 2.87 -5.94 -18.11
N LEU A 94 3.74 -5.64 -17.13
CA LEU A 94 3.57 -4.56 -16.17
C LEU A 94 4.61 -3.46 -16.43
N PRO A 95 4.29 -2.41 -17.21
CA PRO A 95 5.22 -1.30 -17.42
C PRO A 95 5.56 -0.61 -16.09
N GLU A 96 6.84 -0.54 -15.74
CA GLU A 96 7.31 -0.01 -14.46
C GLU A 96 6.77 1.40 -14.19
N ASN A 97 6.83 2.31 -15.18
CA ASN A 97 6.32 3.67 -15.05
C ASN A 97 4.82 3.73 -14.72
N THR A 98 4.02 2.78 -15.25
CA THR A 98 2.59 2.69 -14.93
C THR A 98 2.39 2.24 -13.49
N LEU A 99 3.14 1.22 -13.04
CA LEU A 99 3.10 0.78 -11.65
C LEU A 99 3.54 1.87 -10.68
N VAL A 100 4.61 2.62 -10.98
CA VAL A 100 5.04 3.75 -10.16
C VAL A 100 3.92 4.77 -10.00
N ALA A 101 3.23 5.13 -11.10
CA ALA A 101 2.12 6.07 -11.04
C ALA A 101 0.96 5.57 -10.17
N MET A 102 0.52 4.32 -10.36
CA MET A 102 -0.57 3.72 -9.59
C MET A 102 -0.22 3.62 -8.10
N LEU A 103 0.97 3.12 -7.77
CA LEU A 103 1.43 2.98 -6.38
C LEU A 103 1.65 4.33 -5.70
N SER A 104 2.15 5.34 -6.42
CA SER A 104 2.31 6.69 -5.88
C SER A 104 0.96 7.33 -5.58
N ALA A 105 -0.01 7.21 -6.48
CA ALA A 105 -1.37 7.70 -6.25
C ALA A 105 -2.06 6.93 -5.09
N HIS A 106 -1.82 5.62 -4.95
CA HIS A 106 -2.31 4.85 -3.81
C HIS A 106 -1.71 5.35 -2.48
N GLY A 107 -0.39 5.58 -2.44
CA GLY A 107 0.27 6.20 -1.28
C GLY A 107 -0.28 7.58 -0.96
N ALA A 108 -0.57 8.40 -1.97
CA ALA A 108 -1.17 9.72 -1.80
C ALA A 108 -2.58 9.66 -1.19
N HIS A 109 -3.39 8.66 -1.55
CA HIS A 109 -4.69 8.45 -0.91
C HIS A 109 -4.56 8.15 0.59
N HIS A 110 -3.60 7.32 1.01
CA HIS A 110 -3.36 7.06 2.43
C HIS A 110 -2.98 8.34 3.19
N VAL A 111 -2.07 9.13 2.61
CA VAL A 111 -1.64 10.42 3.17
C VAL A 111 -2.84 11.35 3.35
N ALA A 112 -3.68 11.50 2.31
CA ALA A 112 -4.87 12.33 2.35
C ALA A 112 -5.85 11.86 3.43
N GLN A 113 -6.21 10.57 3.46
CA GLN A 113 -7.14 10.05 4.48
C GLN A 113 -6.63 10.27 5.90
N VAL A 114 -5.33 10.07 6.15
CA VAL A 114 -4.73 10.31 7.48
C VAL A 114 -4.91 11.77 7.90
N ASP A 115 -4.63 12.71 6.99
CA ASP A 115 -4.74 14.15 7.27
C ASP A 115 -6.19 14.59 7.42
N GLU A 116 -7.09 14.07 6.58
CA GLU A 116 -8.53 14.35 6.64
C GLU A 116 -9.14 13.83 7.95
N PHE A 117 -8.77 12.62 8.39
CA PHE A 117 -9.17 12.12 9.71
C PHE A 117 -8.64 13.01 10.85
N ALA A 118 -7.37 13.44 10.77
CA ALA A 118 -6.76 14.29 11.80
C ALA A 118 -7.41 15.68 11.86
N ALA A 119 -7.92 16.17 10.74
CA ALA A 119 -8.66 17.43 10.63
C ALA A 119 -10.16 17.29 10.95
N HIS A 120 -10.65 16.08 11.23
CA HIS A 120 -12.09 15.77 11.33
C HIS A 120 -12.90 16.13 10.07
N ASP A 121 -12.26 16.18 8.90
CA ASP A 121 -12.92 16.46 7.62
C ASP A 121 -13.44 15.17 6.98
N TYR A 122 -14.50 14.63 7.57
CA TYR A 122 -15.13 13.39 7.11
C TYR A 122 -15.79 13.52 5.73
N ALA A 123 -16.10 14.74 5.28
CA ALA A 123 -16.65 14.99 3.96
C ALA A 123 -15.58 14.87 2.87
N ALA A 124 -14.37 15.38 3.13
CA ALA A 124 -13.22 15.14 2.26
C ALA A 124 -12.80 13.67 2.28
N GLU A 125 -12.71 13.07 3.47
CA GLU A 125 -12.32 11.66 3.61
C GLU A 125 -13.25 10.73 2.84
N ALA A 126 -14.57 10.93 2.91
CA ALA A 126 -15.53 10.12 2.17
C ALA A 126 -15.31 10.21 0.64
N LYS A 127 -14.90 11.37 0.12
CA LYS A 127 -14.55 11.54 -1.30
C LYS A 127 -13.25 10.83 -1.63
N THR A 128 -12.22 10.98 -0.79
CA THR A 128 -10.94 10.29 -0.94
C THR A 128 -11.13 8.78 -0.94
N TRP A 129 -11.92 8.24 -0.03
CA TRP A 129 -12.27 6.82 0.03
C TRP A 129 -13.03 6.34 -1.21
N ALA A 130 -14.00 7.14 -1.69
CA ALA A 130 -14.76 6.82 -2.89
C ALA A 130 -13.87 6.73 -4.15
N MET A 131 -12.77 7.48 -4.20
CA MET A 131 -11.76 7.39 -5.27
C MET A 131 -10.75 6.26 -5.04
N MET A 132 -10.30 6.07 -3.81
CA MET A 132 -9.26 5.11 -3.48
C MET A 132 -9.70 3.65 -3.70
N ARG A 133 -10.95 3.31 -3.37
CA ARG A 133 -11.49 1.95 -3.57
C ARG A 133 -11.42 1.46 -5.03
N PRO A 134 -12.01 2.16 -6.01
CA PRO A 134 -11.89 1.72 -7.40
C PRO A 134 -10.44 1.78 -7.90
N HIS A 135 -9.62 2.69 -7.40
CA HIS A 135 -8.20 2.76 -7.78
C HIS A 135 -7.41 1.53 -7.33
N VAL A 136 -7.54 1.08 -6.07
CA VAL A 136 -6.85 -0.14 -5.61
C VAL A 136 -7.37 -1.40 -6.32
N LEU A 137 -8.65 -1.43 -6.70
CA LEU A 137 -9.20 -2.50 -7.54
C LEU A 137 -8.61 -2.47 -8.96
N ALA A 138 -8.47 -1.30 -9.58
CA ALA A 138 -7.81 -1.19 -10.88
C ALA A 138 -6.34 -1.64 -10.85
N LEU A 139 -5.63 -1.39 -9.73
CA LEU A 139 -4.28 -1.94 -9.53
C LEU A 139 -4.32 -3.48 -9.44
N ALA A 140 -5.25 -4.05 -8.68
CA ALA A 140 -5.43 -5.50 -8.63
C ALA A 140 -5.77 -6.11 -9.99
N ASP A 141 -6.64 -5.47 -10.78
CA ASP A 141 -7.00 -5.90 -12.13
C ASP A 141 -5.79 -5.88 -13.08
N ALA A 142 -4.96 -4.83 -13.01
CA ALA A 142 -3.74 -4.74 -13.81
C ALA A 142 -2.76 -5.89 -13.48
N LEU A 143 -2.60 -6.22 -12.19
CA LEU A 143 -1.77 -7.34 -11.75
C LEU A 143 -2.32 -8.67 -12.25
N THR A 144 -3.62 -8.93 -12.05
CA THR A 144 -4.29 -10.15 -12.51
C THR A 144 -4.18 -10.31 -14.02
N ALA A 145 -4.46 -9.25 -14.79
CA ALA A 145 -4.38 -9.29 -16.25
C ALA A 145 -2.96 -9.59 -16.74
N ALA A 146 -1.93 -9.05 -16.07
CA ALA A 146 -0.55 -9.36 -16.39
C ALA A 146 -0.17 -10.81 -16.06
N LEU A 147 -0.65 -11.35 -14.93
CA LEU A 147 -0.43 -12.75 -14.56
C LEU A 147 -1.06 -13.71 -15.56
N VAL A 148 -2.32 -13.46 -15.96
CA VAL A 148 -3.02 -14.26 -16.98
C VAL A 148 -2.27 -14.23 -18.31
N LYS A 149 -1.76 -13.07 -18.72
CA LYS A 149 -0.95 -12.95 -19.95
C LYS A 149 0.37 -13.71 -19.89
N GLN A 150 1.05 -13.72 -18.74
CA GLN A 150 2.34 -14.40 -18.59
C GLN A 150 2.20 -15.92 -18.41
N PHE A 151 1.11 -16.37 -17.78
CA PHE A 151 0.87 -17.77 -17.43
C PHE A 151 -0.49 -18.27 -17.95
N PRO A 152 -0.75 -18.24 -19.27
CA PRO A 152 -2.06 -18.62 -19.82
C PRO A 152 -2.48 -20.05 -19.45
N ASP A 153 -1.55 -20.99 -19.35
CA ASP A 153 -1.86 -22.39 -19.01
C ASP A 153 -2.26 -22.61 -17.53
N LYS A 154 -2.18 -21.58 -16.70
CA LYS A 154 -2.56 -21.62 -15.28
C LYS A 154 -3.94 -21.02 -15.01
N PHE A 155 -4.56 -20.38 -16.01
CA PHE A 155 -5.79 -19.60 -15.89
C PHE A 155 -6.82 -19.94 -16.97
#